data_AF-A0A8E2EJC8-F1
#
_entry.id   AF-A0A8E2EJC8-F1
#
_cell.length_a   1.000
_cell.length_b   1.000
_cell.length_c   1.000
_cell.angle_alpha   90.00
_cell.angle_beta   90.00
_cell.angle_gamma   90.00
#
_symmetry.space_group_name_H-M   'P 1'
#
loop_
_entity.id
_entity.type
_entity.pdbx_description
1 polymer ?
#
loop_
_entity_poly.entity_id
_entity_poly.type
_entity_poly.pdbx_seq_one_letter_code
_entity_poly.pdbx_strand_id
1 'polypeptide(L)'
;MQSLRRSAITVARNARSSLPRQPRRYAHDAHGSEHHGPVNESFGKGFYVAVATIPATIAFYKFSSTNTDERPLFTRLIESYSDLKTYWIERNDLHTQMIEQAARDKNLFLNSKPGTHIELSFPEIFNVGSPYNVPAGSGVNLDKLITKYQKEAFEENAKKLEQLKDGTLPAEQPFDRPSKNPPYP
;
A
#
# COMPACT_ATOMS: atom_id res chain seq x y z
N MET A 1 9.28 -23.89 10.95
CA MET A 1 9.15 -22.44 11.20
C MET A 1 8.59 -21.73 9.96
N GLN A 2 7.28 -21.74 9.73
CA GLN A 2 6.68 -21.03 8.57
C GLN A 2 5.26 -20.56 8.90
N SER A 3 5.11 -19.39 9.53
CA SER A 3 3.79 -18.80 9.84
C SER A 3 3.60 -17.36 9.35
N LEU A 4 4.51 -16.80 8.55
CA LEU A 4 4.50 -15.37 8.17
C LEU A 4 3.84 -15.02 6.82
N ARG A 5 3.15 -15.96 6.15
CA ARG A 5 2.63 -15.73 4.78
C ARG A 5 1.13 -15.47 4.65
N ARG A 6 0.41 -15.19 5.74
CA ARG A 6 -1.07 -15.04 5.69
C ARG A 6 -1.62 -13.61 5.63
N SER A 7 -0.80 -12.56 5.77
CA SER A 7 -1.33 -11.19 5.92
C SER A 7 -1.49 -10.36 4.63
N ALA A 8 -0.87 -10.74 3.50
CA ALA A 8 -0.83 -9.87 2.32
C ALA A 8 -2.06 -9.99 1.38
N ILE A 9 -2.71 -11.16 1.33
CA ILE A 9 -3.77 -11.43 0.33
C ILE A 9 -5.11 -10.77 0.70
N THR A 10 -5.35 -10.48 1.98
CA THR A 10 -6.62 -9.90 2.46
C THR A 10 -6.73 -8.40 2.22
N VAL A 11 -5.63 -7.69 1.97
CA VAL A 11 -5.61 -6.23 1.81
C VAL A 11 -6.11 -5.79 0.43
N ALA A 12 -5.92 -6.61 -0.61
CA ALA A 12 -6.28 -6.26 -1.98
C ALA A 12 -7.80 -6.20 -2.27
N ARG A 13 -8.67 -6.73 -1.40
CA ARG A 13 -10.13 -6.73 -1.62
C ARG A 13 -10.89 -5.51 -1.11
N ASN A 14 -10.28 -4.67 -0.27
CA ASN A 14 -10.98 -3.55 0.39
C ASN A 14 -10.67 -2.16 -0.18
N ALA A 15 -9.93 -2.05 -1.28
CA ALA A 15 -9.68 -0.77 -1.95
C ALA A 15 -10.88 -0.31 -2.80
N ARG A 16 -12.05 -0.12 -2.17
CA ARG A 16 -13.12 0.72 -2.76
C ARG A 16 -12.76 2.17 -2.46
N SER A 17 -12.45 2.92 -3.51
CA SER A 17 -12.20 4.36 -3.43
C SER A 17 -13.44 5.10 -2.92
N SER A 18 -13.43 5.45 -1.63
CA SER A 18 -14.37 6.41 -1.06
C SER A 18 -14.06 7.80 -1.63
N LEU A 19 -14.85 8.26 -2.61
CA LEU A 19 -14.80 9.64 -3.08
C LEU A 19 -15.04 10.60 -1.91
N PRO A 20 -14.22 11.65 -1.71
CA PRO A 20 -14.43 12.61 -0.63
C PRO A 20 -15.72 13.42 -0.87
N ARG A 21 -16.66 13.37 0.07
CA ARG A 21 -17.85 14.25 0.07
C ARG A 21 -17.39 15.70 0.27
N GLN A 22 -17.81 16.60 -0.62
CA GLN A 22 -17.60 18.04 -0.43
C GLN A 22 -18.25 18.52 0.88
N PRO A 23 -17.57 19.36 1.68
CA PRO A 23 -18.16 19.98 2.87
C PRO A 23 -19.23 20.99 2.43
N ARG A 24 -20.44 20.86 2.98
CA ARG A 24 -21.51 21.86 2.82
C ARG A 24 -21.09 23.14 3.56
N ARG A 25 -20.90 24.24 2.82
CA ARG A 25 -20.71 25.57 3.40
C ARG A 25 -22.07 26.17 3.70
N TYR A 26 -22.35 26.43 4.98
CA TYR A 26 -23.45 27.30 5.39
C TYR A 26 -22.99 28.75 5.26
N ALA A 27 -23.13 29.32 4.07
CA ALA A 27 -23.12 30.77 3.92
C ALA A 27 -24.53 31.25 4.27
N HIS A 28 -24.75 31.59 5.54
CA HIS A 28 -25.93 32.36 5.92
C HIS A 28 -25.65 33.83 5.63
N ASP A 29 -26.29 34.28 4.57
CA ASP A 29 -26.49 35.67 4.19
C ASP A 29 -27.56 36.26 5.12
N ALA A 30 -27.17 37.22 5.98
CA ALA A 30 -28.07 38.16 6.64
C ALA A 30 -27.28 39.15 7.52
N HIS A 31 -26.87 40.29 6.97
CA HIS A 31 -26.83 41.53 7.75
C HIS A 31 -27.33 42.68 6.90
N GLY A 32 -28.44 43.27 7.36
CA GLY A 32 -29.16 44.34 6.70
C GLY A 32 -28.30 45.56 6.45
N SER A 33 -28.47 46.12 5.24
CA SER A 33 -27.96 47.41 4.85
C SER A 33 -28.73 48.49 5.62
N GLU A 34 -28.09 49.08 6.62
CA GLU A 34 -28.56 50.30 7.27
C GLU A 34 -27.62 51.45 6.82
N HIS A 35 -28.18 52.37 6.04
CA HIS A 35 -27.45 53.49 5.44
C HIS A 35 -27.11 54.56 6.50
N HIS A 36 -25.89 54.53 7.02
CA HIS A 36 -25.32 55.67 7.76
C HIS A 36 -24.48 56.53 6.80
N GLY A 37 -24.68 57.86 6.83
CA GLY A 37 -23.88 58.84 6.06
C GLY A 37 -22.38 58.78 6.42
N PRO A 38 -21.51 59.52 5.72
CA PRO A 38 -20.05 59.39 5.88
C PRO A 38 -19.61 59.84 7.27
N VAL A 39 -19.58 58.89 8.20
CA VAL A 39 -18.94 59.02 9.50
C VAL A 39 -17.46 58.82 9.24
N ASN A 40 -16.62 59.71 9.75
CA ASN A 40 -15.17 59.47 9.79
C ASN A 40 -14.94 58.22 10.67
N GLU A 41 -14.80 57.06 10.03
CA GLU A 41 -14.54 55.79 10.70
C GLU A 41 -13.12 55.84 11.30
N SER A 42 -13.02 56.15 12.59
CA SER A 42 -11.77 56.01 13.32
C SER A 42 -11.37 54.53 13.34
N PHE A 43 -10.08 54.23 13.21
CA PHE A 43 -9.59 52.86 13.30
C PHE A 43 -10.16 52.16 14.53
N GLY A 44 -10.83 51.03 14.31
CA GLY A 44 -11.50 50.30 15.39
C GLY A 44 -10.50 49.90 16.49
N LYS A 45 -11.00 49.67 17.71
CA LYS A 45 -10.17 49.30 18.87
C LYS A 45 -9.19 48.16 18.58
N GLY A 46 -9.57 47.21 17.72
CA GLY A 46 -8.70 46.11 17.28
C GLY A 46 -7.42 46.56 16.56
N PHE A 47 -7.45 47.67 15.82
CA PHE A 47 -6.27 48.22 15.15
C PHE A 47 -5.23 48.71 16.17
N TYR A 48 -5.66 49.46 17.19
CA TYR A 48 -4.77 49.94 18.24
C TYR A 48 -4.21 48.78 19.09
N VAL A 49 -5.00 47.74 19.34
CA VAL A 49 -4.52 46.51 19.99
C VAL A 49 -3.45 45.83 19.13
N ALA A 50 -3.69 45.67 17.82
CA ALA A 50 -2.71 45.06 16.91
C ALA A 50 -1.40 45.86 16.87
N VAL A 51 -1.48 47.20 16.73
CA VAL A 51 -0.29 48.06 16.73
C VAL A 51 0.44 48.02 18.06
N ALA A 52 -0.27 47.96 19.19
CA ALA A 52 0.34 47.86 20.51
C ALA A 52 0.99 46.49 20.78
N THR A 53 0.49 45.42 20.17
CA THR A 53 1.07 44.08 20.38
C THR A 53 2.48 43.93 19.79
N ILE A 54 2.79 44.64 18.70
CA ILE A 54 4.12 44.59 18.06
C ILE A 54 5.25 45.07 19.01
N PRO A 55 5.22 46.28 19.57
CA PRO A 55 6.26 46.71 20.52
C PRO A 55 6.20 45.91 21.84
N ALA A 56 5.01 45.51 22.30
CA ALA A 56 4.88 44.70 23.51
C ALA A 56 5.57 43.34 23.37
N THR A 57 5.40 42.65 22.24
CA THR A 57 6.07 41.37 21.95
C THR A 57 7.58 41.52 21.81
N ILE A 58 8.07 42.60 21.20
CA ILE A 58 9.50 42.89 21.10
C ILE A 58 10.11 43.14 22.49
N ALA A 59 9.44 43.94 23.33
CA ALA A 59 9.88 44.21 24.69
C ALA A 59 9.91 42.93 25.53
N PHE A 60 8.88 42.10 25.42
CA PHE A 60 8.81 40.80 26.08
C PHE A 60 9.92 39.84 25.62
N TYR A 61 10.19 39.78 24.31
CA TYR A 61 11.29 38.97 23.76
C TYR A 61 12.65 39.42 24.30
N LYS A 62 12.91 40.73 24.31
CA LYS A 62 14.17 41.29 24.85
C LYS A 62 14.35 40.96 26.32
N PHE A 63 13.30 41.14 27.13
CA PHE A 63 13.31 40.77 28.55
C PHE A 63 13.55 39.26 28.77
N SER A 64 12.94 38.41 27.93
CA SER A 64 13.14 36.95 28.00
C SER A 64 14.55 36.49 27.56
N SER A 65 15.35 37.35 26.93
CA SER A 65 16.64 36.99 26.31
C SER A 65 17.88 37.38 27.13
N THR A 66 17.71 37.87 28.37
CA THR A 66 18.79 38.47 29.16
C THR A 66 19.65 37.49 29.98
N ASN A 67 19.32 36.20 30.00
CA ASN A 67 20.11 35.21 30.74
C ASN A 67 21.29 34.73 29.87
N THR A 68 22.52 34.97 30.31
CA THR A 68 23.74 34.74 29.51
C THR A 68 24.17 33.28 29.42
N ASP A 69 23.72 32.42 30.35
CA ASP A 69 24.12 31.00 30.42
C ASP A 69 23.02 30.03 29.94
N GLU A 70 21.78 30.49 29.74
CA GLU A 70 20.64 29.64 29.36
C GLU A 70 20.06 30.05 28.00
N ARG A 71 19.61 29.08 27.20
CA ARG A 71 18.90 29.36 25.93
C ARG A 71 17.64 30.19 26.24
N PRO A 72 17.30 31.20 25.41
CA PRO A 72 16.12 32.03 25.67
C PRO A 72 14.84 31.18 25.69
N LEU A 73 13.86 31.59 26.50
CA LEU A 73 12.64 30.80 26.78
C LEU A 73 11.92 30.35 25.50
N PHE A 74 11.87 31.20 24.48
CA PHE A 74 11.26 30.88 23.20
C PHE A 74 12.00 29.78 22.44
N THR A 75 13.34 29.77 22.47
CA THR A 75 14.12 28.70 21.83
C THR A 75 13.90 27.38 22.55
N ARG A 76 13.86 27.37 23.89
CA ARG A 76 13.54 26.16 24.66
C ARG A 76 12.14 25.63 24.37
N LEU A 77 11.17 26.54 24.25
CA LEU A 77 9.80 26.18 23.89
C LEU A 77 9.72 25.64 22.46
N ILE A 78 10.43 26.23 21.50
CA ILE A 78 10.49 25.70 20.13
C ILE A 78 11.15 24.32 20.11
N GLU A 79 12.23 24.15 20.87
CA GLU A 79 12.97 22.90 20.97
C GLU A 79 12.14 21.77 21.59
N SER A 80 11.23 22.06 22.53
CA SER A 80 10.31 21.03 23.04
C SER A 80 9.34 20.49 21.97
N TYR A 81 9.10 21.24 20.88
CA TYR A 81 8.32 20.75 19.74
C TYR A 81 9.19 20.07 18.67
N SER A 82 10.53 20.11 18.78
CA SER A 82 11.42 19.51 17.79
C SER A 82 11.31 17.98 17.74
N ASP A 83 11.00 17.33 18.85
CA ASP A 83 10.73 15.88 18.93
C ASP A 83 9.51 15.45 18.10
N LEU A 84 8.51 16.32 17.99
CA LEU A 84 7.36 16.05 17.13
C LEU A 84 7.79 16.07 15.66
N LYS A 85 8.65 17.03 15.29
CA LYS A 85 9.17 17.12 13.92
C LYS A 85 9.94 15.86 13.55
N THR A 86 10.81 15.36 14.42
CA THR A 86 11.56 14.11 14.16
C THR A 86 10.61 12.92 14.03
N TYR A 87 9.62 12.79 14.91
CA TYR A 87 8.61 11.74 14.83
C TYR A 87 7.84 11.75 13.49
N TRP A 88 7.43 12.93 13.02
CA TRP A 88 6.74 13.06 11.73
C TRP A 88 7.66 12.72 10.55
N ILE A 89 8.95 13.09 10.62
CA ILE A 89 9.95 12.75 9.60
C ILE A 89 10.15 11.23 9.54
N GLU A 90 10.38 10.59 10.68
CA GLU A 90 10.56 9.12 10.77
C GLU A 90 9.35 8.37 10.23
N ARG A 91 8.14 8.82 10.58
CA ARG A 91 6.90 8.21 10.08
C ARG A 91 6.77 8.36 8.56
N ASN A 92 7.10 9.54 8.03
CA ASN A 92 7.05 9.77 6.59
C ASN A 92 8.11 8.94 5.85
N ASP A 93 9.30 8.83 6.40
CA ASP A 93 10.40 8.01 5.85
C ASP A 93 10.01 6.52 5.81
N LEU A 94 9.43 5.99 6.88
CA LEU A 94 8.88 4.62 6.88
C LEU A 94 7.81 4.43 5.80
N HIS A 95 6.92 5.42 5.61
CA HIS A 95 5.92 5.36 4.55
C HIS A 95 6.54 5.36 3.15
N THR A 96 7.55 6.19 2.90
CA THR A 96 8.25 6.22 1.61
C THR A 96 8.98 4.91 1.34
N GLN A 97 9.68 4.36 2.34
CA GLN A 97 10.37 3.08 2.23
C GLN A 97 9.40 1.93 1.93
N MET A 98 8.24 1.89 2.60
CA MET A 98 7.21 0.88 2.32
C MET A 98 6.66 0.99 0.89
N ILE A 99 6.43 2.20 0.39
CA ILE A 99 5.95 2.42 -0.98
C ILE A 99 7.00 1.98 -1.99
N GLU A 100 8.28 2.31 -1.76
CA GLU A 100 9.37 1.88 -2.62
C GLU A 100 9.53 0.37 -2.67
N GLN A 101 9.44 -0.30 -1.52
CA GLN A 101 9.46 -1.76 -1.45
C GLN A 101 8.28 -2.37 -2.21
N ALA A 102 7.07 -1.85 -1.98
CA ALA A 102 5.88 -2.32 -2.70
C ALA A 102 5.98 -2.11 -4.22
N ALA A 103 6.62 -1.02 -4.66
CA ALA A 103 6.87 -0.76 -6.08
C ALA A 103 7.87 -1.77 -6.67
N ARG A 104 8.94 -2.11 -5.94
CA ARG A 104 9.91 -3.15 -6.34
C ARG A 104 9.24 -4.52 -6.45
N ASP A 105 8.44 -4.89 -5.45
CA ASP A 105 7.72 -6.16 -5.43
C ASP A 105 6.71 -6.24 -6.59
N LYS A 106 5.98 -5.16 -6.85
CA LYS A 106 5.06 -5.08 -8.01
C LYS A 106 5.80 -5.28 -9.33
N ASN A 107 6.98 -4.68 -9.49
CA ASN A 107 7.78 -4.85 -10.70
C ASN A 107 8.25 -6.30 -10.87
N LEU A 108 8.60 -6.99 -9.79
CA LEU A 108 8.94 -8.41 -9.82
C LEU A 108 7.76 -9.26 -10.28
N PHE A 109 6.57 -9.03 -9.72
CA PHE A 109 5.38 -9.84 -10.03
C PHE A 109 4.80 -9.55 -11.42
N LEU A 110 4.84 -8.30 -11.90
CA LEU A 110 4.35 -7.95 -13.23
C LEU A 110 5.13 -8.63 -14.36
N ASN A 111 6.44 -8.82 -14.17
CA ASN A 111 7.29 -9.47 -15.18
C ASN A 111 7.38 -10.99 -15.00
N SER A 112 6.92 -11.53 -13.87
CA SER A 112 6.88 -12.97 -13.65
C SER A 112 5.70 -13.62 -14.39
N LYS A 113 5.94 -14.76 -15.05
CA LYS A 113 4.84 -15.57 -15.57
C LYS A 113 4.07 -16.17 -14.39
N PRO A 114 2.74 -15.98 -14.28
CA PRO A 114 1.97 -16.63 -13.23
C PRO A 114 2.11 -18.15 -13.37
N GLY A 115 2.22 -18.85 -12.24
CA GLY A 115 2.19 -20.31 -12.24
C GLY A 115 0.90 -20.81 -12.88
N THR A 116 1.01 -21.73 -13.84
CA THR A 116 -0.14 -22.34 -14.52
C THR A 116 -0.93 -23.27 -13.61
N HIS A 117 -0.32 -23.71 -12.51
CA HIS A 117 -0.89 -24.64 -11.54
C HIS A 117 -0.91 -24.00 -10.16
N ILE A 118 -2.02 -24.20 -9.42
CA ILE A 118 -2.15 -23.80 -8.02
C ILE A 118 -1.84 -25.02 -7.18
N GLU A 119 -0.76 -24.97 -6.38
CA GLU A 119 -0.45 -26.01 -5.41
C GLU A 119 -1.45 -25.93 -4.25
N LEU A 120 -2.33 -26.92 -4.16
CA LEU A 120 -3.25 -27.07 -3.03
C LEU A 120 -2.57 -27.89 -1.94
N SER A 121 -2.49 -27.36 -0.72
CA SER A 121 -1.96 -28.13 0.42
C SER A 121 -2.84 -29.30 0.82
N PHE A 122 -4.14 -29.27 0.45
CA PHE A 122 -5.10 -30.32 0.74
C PHE A 122 -6.00 -30.56 -0.49
N PRO A 123 -5.55 -31.39 -1.45
CA PRO A 123 -6.31 -31.68 -2.67
C PRO A 123 -7.56 -32.53 -2.39
N GLU A 124 -7.60 -33.25 -1.28
CA GLU A 124 -8.75 -34.08 -0.94
C GLU A 124 -9.99 -33.27 -0.57
N ILE A 125 -9.90 -31.95 -0.40
CA ILE A 125 -11.05 -31.07 -0.12
C ILE A 125 -12.17 -31.20 -1.16
N PHE A 126 -11.84 -31.60 -2.39
CA PHE A 126 -12.84 -31.85 -3.43
C PHE A 126 -13.68 -33.11 -3.16
N ASN A 127 -13.18 -34.03 -2.33
CA ASN A 127 -13.86 -35.27 -1.93
C ASN A 127 -14.45 -35.20 -0.51
N VAL A 128 -14.12 -34.19 0.31
CA VAL A 128 -14.64 -34.06 1.67
C VAL A 128 -15.77 -33.04 1.72
N GLY A 129 -16.99 -33.50 1.97
CA GLY A 129 -18.18 -32.67 2.19
C GLY A 129 -18.82 -32.94 3.55
N SER A 130 -19.75 -32.08 3.97
CA SER A 130 -20.59 -32.35 5.14
C SER A 130 -21.37 -33.64 4.91
N PRO A 131 -21.41 -34.61 5.85
CA PRO A 131 -22.21 -35.82 5.71
C PRO A 131 -23.73 -35.54 5.81
N TYR A 132 -24.13 -34.36 6.29
CA TYR A 132 -25.53 -33.99 6.50
C TYR A 132 -25.93 -32.79 5.67
N ASN A 133 -27.20 -32.78 5.23
CA ASN A 133 -27.88 -31.68 4.54
C ASN A 133 -27.18 -31.21 3.24
N VAL A 134 -26.75 -32.17 2.41
CA VAL A 134 -26.14 -31.88 1.10
C VAL A 134 -27.23 -31.94 0.02
N PRO A 135 -27.50 -30.84 -0.70
CA PRO A 135 -28.45 -30.86 -1.81
C PRO A 135 -27.98 -31.81 -2.91
N ALA A 136 -28.91 -32.57 -3.47
CA ALA A 136 -28.62 -33.52 -4.54
C ALA A 136 -27.93 -32.80 -5.73
N GLY A 137 -26.78 -33.33 -6.15
CA GLY A 137 -25.97 -32.76 -7.24
C GLY A 137 -24.86 -31.80 -6.82
N SER A 138 -24.63 -31.55 -5.51
CA SER A 138 -23.50 -30.72 -5.08
C SER A 138 -22.14 -31.43 -5.18
N GLY A 139 -22.13 -32.77 -5.15
CA GLY A 139 -20.94 -33.57 -5.36
C GLY A 139 -20.71 -33.77 -6.86
N VAL A 140 -19.58 -33.31 -7.38
CA VAL A 140 -19.19 -33.56 -8.77
C VAL A 140 -18.49 -34.91 -8.83
N ASN A 141 -18.99 -35.84 -9.66
CA ASN A 141 -18.27 -37.09 -9.93
C ASN A 141 -17.00 -36.76 -10.75
N LEU A 142 -15.83 -37.04 -10.16
CA LEU A 142 -14.51 -36.76 -10.76
C LEU A 142 -13.93 -37.94 -11.56
N ASP A 143 -14.62 -39.08 -11.66
CA ASP A 143 -14.08 -40.32 -12.26
C ASP A 143 -13.66 -40.11 -13.72
N LYS A 144 -14.41 -39.30 -14.48
CA LYS A 144 -14.08 -38.95 -15.87
C LYS A 144 -12.80 -38.10 -15.97
N LEU A 145 -12.56 -37.22 -15.00
CA LEU A 145 -11.33 -36.42 -14.95
C LEU A 145 -10.14 -37.30 -14.55
N ILE A 146 -10.33 -38.15 -13.55
CA ILE A 146 -9.31 -39.10 -13.10
C ILE A 146 -8.88 -40.00 -14.25
N THR A 147 -9.83 -40.58 -14.99
CA THR A 147 -9.51 -41.45 -16.14
C THR A 147 -8.79 -40.70 -17.27
N LYS A 148 -9.19 -39.46 -17.59
CA LYS A 148 -8.47 -38.61 -18.56
C LYS A 148 -7.01 -38.39 -18.15
N TYR A 149 -6.77 -37.94 -16.92
CA TYR A 149 -5.42 -37.62 -16.46
C TYR A 149 -4.55 -38.86 -16.25
N GLN A 150 -5.13 -39.99 -15.84
CA GLN A 150 -4.43 -41.27 -15.81
C GLN A 150 -3.96 -41.66 -17.21
N LYS A 151 -4.84 -41.54 -18.22
CA LYS A 151 -4.49 -41.83 -19.62
C LYS A 151 -3.36 -40.94 -20.13
N GLU A 152 -3.45 -39.62 -19.91
CA GLU A 152 -2.40 -38.66 -20.29
C GLU A 152 -1.06 -39.00 -19.61
N ALA A 153 -1.07 -39.33 -18.32
CA ALA A 153 0.14 -39.71 -17.59
C ALA A 153 0.78 -41.00 -18.13
N PHE A 154 -0.02 -42.02 -18.48
CA PHE A 154 0.49 -43.25 -19.08
C PHE A 154 1.08 -43.01 -20.47
N GLU A 155 0.43 -42.19 -21.30
CA GLU A 155 0.94 -41.81 -22.62
C GLU A 155 2.25 -41.02 -22.53
N GLU A 156 2.36 -40.07 -21.61
CA GLU A 156 3.60 -39.33 -21.37
C GLU A 156 4.73 -40.23 -20.88
N ASN A 157 4.43 -41.17 -19.98
CA ASN A 157 5.43 -42.12 -19.48
C ASN A 157 5.89 -43.09 -20.58
N ALA A 158 5.00 -43.55 -21.45
CA ALA A 158 5.35 -44.36 -22.60
C ALA A 158 6.28 -43.60 -23.56
N LYS A 159 5.95 -42.33 -23.89
CA LYS A 159 6.80 -41.46 -24.72
C LYS A 159 8.18 -41.22 -24.09
N LYS A 160 8.24 -40.98 -22.78
CA LYS A 160 9.52 -40.82 -22.06
C LYS A 160 10.35 -42.11 -22.11
N LEU A 161 9.72 -43.27 -22.02
CA LEU A 161 10.39 -44.57 -22.11
C LEU A 161 10.94 -44.83 -23.51
N GLU A 162 10.18 -44.48 -24.56
CA GLU A 162 10.66 -44.51 -25.96
C GLU A 162 11.83 -43.56 -26.17
N GLN A 163 11.71 -42.31 -25.72
CA GLN A 163 12.81 -41.33 -25.79
C GLN A 163 14.07 -41.78 -25.04
N LEU A 164 13.91 -42.49 -23.93
CA LEU A 164 15.03 -43.06 -23.17
C LEU A 164 15.68 -44.21 -23.94
N LYS A 165 14.88 -45.08 -24.60
CA LYS A 165 15.42 -46.12 -25.49
C LYS A 165 16.17 -45.53 -26.68
N ASP A 166 15.65 -44.44 -27.23
CA ASP A 166 16.24 -43.76 -28.40
C ASP A 166 17.39 -42.81 -28.02
N GLY A 167 17.65 -42.58 -26.73
CA GLY A 167 18.65 -41.63 -26.23
C GLY A 167 18.34 -40.16 -26.56
N THR A 168 17.09 -39.85 -26.88
CA THR A 168 16.62 -38.51 -27.28
C THR A 168 15.98 -37.72 -26.13
N LEU A 169 16.04 -38.26 -24.90
CA LEU A 169 15.44 -37.64 -23.74
C LEU A 169 16.04 -36.24 -23.50
N PRO A 170 15.24 -35.15 -23.49
CA PRO A 170 15.75 -33.79 -23.36
C PRO A 170 16.57 -33.52 -22.10
N ALA A 171 16.36 -34.31 -21.05
CA ALA A 171 17.11 -34.21 -19.80
C ALA A 171 18.53 -34.81 -19.87
N GLU A 172 18.77 -35.75 -20.78
CA GLU A 172 20.08 -36.39 -20.98
C GLU A 172 20.89 -35.73 -22.10
N GLN A 173 20.24 -34.93 -22.95
CA GLN A 173 20.93 -34.19 -24.00
C GLN A 173 21.78 -33.05 -23.42
N PRO A 174 22.98 -32.80 -23.99
CA PRO A 174 23.80 -31.68 -23.57
C PRO A 174 23.05 -30.37 -23.80
N PHE A 175 23.08 -29.47 -22.80
CA PHE A 175 22.43 -28.18 -22.89
C PHE A 175 23.10 -27.31 -23.96
N ASP A 176 22.41 -27.08 -25.07
CA ASP A 176 22.87 -26.19 -26.13
C ASP A 176 22.69 -24.74 -25.68
N ARG A 177 23.81 -24.06 -25.43
CA ARG A 177 23.78 -22.63 -25.05
C ARG A 177 23.44 -21.83 -26.30
N PRO A 178 22.36 -21.01 -26.31
CA PRO A 178 22.12 -20.12 -27.43
C PRO A 178 23.35 -19.21 -27.63
N SER A 179 23.78 -19.04 -28.89
CA SER A 179 24.93 -18.20 -29.23
C SER A 179 24.69 -16.78 -28.72
N LYS A 180 25.74 -16.14 -28.19
CA LYS A 180 25.65 -14.80 -27.57
C LYS A 180 25.17 -13.68 -28.50
N ASN A 181 25.10 -13.95 -29.81
CA ASN A 181 24.78 -12.95 -30.82
C ASN A 181 23.53 -13.40 -31.58
N PRO A 182 22.33 -12.89 -31.26
CA PRO A 182 21.18 -13.08 -32.13
C PRO A 182 21.50 -12.49 -33.51
N PRO A 183 21.06 -13.11 -34.61
CA PRO A 183 21.20 -12.50 -35.94
C PRO A 183 20.51 -11.14 -35.93
N TYR A 184 21.23 -10.10 -36.38
CA TYR A 184 20.67 -8.75 -36.55
C TYR A 184 19.50 -8.81 -37.55
N PRO A 185 18.41 -8.05 -37.33
CA PRO A 185 17.35 -7.89 -38.30
C PRO A 185 17.85 -7.23 -39.60
#